data_AF-A0A7K9FQE0-F1
#
_entry.id   AF-A0A7K9FQE0-F1
#
_cell.length_a   1.000
_cell.length_b   1.000
_cell.length_c   1.000
_cell.angle_alpha   90.00
_cell.angle_beta   90.00
_cell.angle_gamma   90.00
#
_symmetry.space_group_name_H-M   'P 1'
#
loop_
_entity.id
_entity.type
_entity.pdbx_description
1 polymer ?
#
loop_
_entity_poly.entity_id
_entity_poly.type
_entity_poly.pdbx_seq_one_letter_code
_entity_poly.pdbx_strand_id
1 'polypeptide(L)'
;GALLALSKPPGLPVLGHPGELSLTLLLPALRRRLGLSAELHVVKAPTRECSGLVLLSGCHRTTEEIQQFFTNARRRGQYPATYLAVTVGVPAEAEGEIRTGLCWQQQGDTTMVRGCRGDWASQLPVHLTLLLCPALGDHQHSSRVGKVLGVPFLLPPEAAPTRTQV
;
A
#
# COMPACT_ATOMS: atom_id res chain seq x y z
N GLY A 1 -0.47 -15.25 -21.03
CA GLY A 1 -0.76 -16.39 -20.14
C GLY A 1 -1.99 -16.07 -19.30
N ALA A 2 -2.45 -17.00 -18.46
CA ALA A 2 -3.59 -16.76 -17.58
C ALA A 2 -3.23 -15.79 -16.45
N LEU A 3 -4.12 -14.84 -16.18
CA LEU A 3 -4.06 -13.90 -15.05
C LEU A 3 -5.14 -14.28 -14.04
N LEU A 4 -4.78 -14.33 -12.77
CA LEU A 4 -5.70 -14.64 -11.68
C LEU A 4 -5.80 -13.41 -10.77
N ALA A 5 -7.02 -12.98 -10.49
CA ALA A 5 -7.30 -11.93 -9.51
C ALA A 5 -7.96 -12.53 -8.28
N LEU A 6 -7.50 -12.15 -7.09
CA LEU A 6 -8.08 -12.56 -5.81
C LEU A 6 -8.20 -11.38 -4.86
N SER A 7 -9.13 -11.47 -3.91
CA SER A 7 -9.28 -10.46 -2.86
C SER A 7 -8.45 -10.85 -1.63
N LYS A 8 -7.48 -10.02 -1.28
CA LYS A 8 -6.66 -10.18 -0.07
C LYS A 8 -7.36 -9.53 1.12
N PRO A 9 -7.55 -10.24 2.24
CA PRO A 9 -8.03 -9.62 3.47
C PRO A 9 -6.97 -8.68 4.08
N PRO A 10 -7.38 -7.74 4.94
CA PRO A 10 -6.43 -6.94 5.72
C PRO A 10 -5.70 -7.86 6.73
N GLY A 11 -4.48 -7.50 7.10
CA GLY A 11 -3.63 -8.24 8.03
C GLY A 11 -2.77 -9.35 7.40
N LEU A 12 -3.08 -9.80 6.18
CA LEU A 12 -2.28 -10.80 5.46
C LEU A 12 -1.12 -10.13 4.69
N PRO A 13 0.15 -10.39 5.06
CA PRO A 13 1.29 -9.87 4.32
C PRO A 13 1.50 -10.62 3.00
N VAL A 14 2.03 -9.92 1.99
CA VAL A 14 2.40 -10.53 0.70
C VAL A 14 3.64 -11.40 0.87
N LEU A 15 4.67 -10.82 1.49
CA LEU A 15 5.91 -11.47 1.91
C LEU A 15 5.94 -11.44 3.44
N GLY A 16 6.03 -12.60 4.07
CA GLY A 16 6.06 -12.73 5.53
C GLY A 16 7.45 -13.02 6.08
N HIS A 17 7.58 -12.84 7.39
CA HIS A 17 8.74 -13.31 8.15
C HIS A 17 8.67 -14.83 8.37
N PRO A 18 9.78 -15.49 8.71
CA PRO A 18 9.77 -16.91 9.07
C PRO A 18 8.76 -17.20 10.19
N GLY A 19 7.85 -18.15 9.97
CA GLY A 19 6.80 -18.52 10.93
C GLY A 19 5.50 -17.71 10.82
N GLU A 20 5.46 -16.67 9.98
CA GLU A 20 4.25 -15.86 9.74
C GLU A 20 3.51 -16.35 8.48
N LEU A 21 2.18 -16.43 8.54
CA LEU A 21 1.36 -16.74 7.37
C LEU A 21 1.43 -15.58 6.37
N SER A 22 1.82 -15.86 5.13
CA SER A 22 1.88 -14.88 4.05
C SER A 22 1.30 -15.40 2.75
N LEU A 23 0.97 -14.48 1.85
CA LEU A 23 0.40 -14.85 0.56
C LEU A 23 1.33 -15.76 -0.23
N THR A 24 2.64 -15.49 -0.24
CA THR A 24 3.62 -16.34 -0.95
C THR A 24 3.64 -17.79 -0.44
N LEU A 25 3.52 -17.99 0.88
CA LEU A 25 3.41 -19.34 1.46
C LEU A 25 2.11 -20.04 1.05
N LEU A 26 1.04 -19.30 0.76
CA LEU A 26 -0.26 -19.84 0.36
C LEU A 26 -0.33 -20.15 -1.15
N LEU A 27 0.54 -19.59 -1.99
CA LEU A 27 0.49 -19.78 -3.45
C LEU A 27 0.51 -21.26 -3.89
N PRO A 28 1.33 -22.16 -3.33
CA PRO A 28 1.31 -23.58 -3.70
C PRO A 28 0.00 -24.28 -3.33
N ALA A 29 -0.62 -23.89 -2.21
CA ALA A 29 -1.92 -24.42 -1.79
C ALA A 29 -3.04 -23.91 -2.71
N LEU A 30 -3.03 -22.61 -3.04
CA LEU A 30 -3.96 -21.99 -3.99
C LEU A 30 -3.85 -22.63 -5.38
N ARG A 31 -2.62 -22.81 -5.89
CA ARG A 31 -2.34 -23.49 -7.16
C ARG A 31 -3.02 -24.87 -7.21
N ARG A 32 -2.81 -25.69 -6.17
CA ARG A 32 -3.40 -27.04 -6.07
C ARG A 32 -4.93 -27.00 -6.02
N ARG A 33 -5.51 -26.10 -5.20
CA ARG A 33 -6.98 -25.99 -5.07
C ARG A 33 -7.66 -25.49 -6.34
N LEU A 34 -6.98 -24.65 -7.12
CA LEU A 34 -7.49 -24.10 -8.38
C LEU A 34 -7.15 -24.98 -9.60
N GLY A 35 -6.45 -26.11 -9.41
CA GLY A 35 -6.08 -27.01 -10.51
C GLY A 35 -5.11 -26.40 -11.52
N LEU A 36 -4.27 -25.44 -11.10
CA LEU A 36 -3.37 -24.71 -11.99
C LEU A 36 -2.03 -25.46 -12.12
N SER A 37 -1.57 -25.67 -13.35
CA SER A 37 -0.29 -26.36 -13.62
C SER A 37 0.93 -25.46 -13.43
N ALA A 38 0.77 -24.15 -13.69
CA ALA A 38 1.86 -23.18 -13.63
C ALA A 38 2.09 -22.65 -12.19
N GLU A 39 3.34 -22.32 -11.87
CA GLU A 39 3.68 -21.60 -10.64
C GLU A 39 3.16 -20.17 -10.68
N LEU A 40 2.34 -19.83 -9.70
CA LEU A 40 1.78 -18.50 -9.56
C LEU A 40 2.78 -17.56 -8.91
N HIS A 41 2.94 -16.39 -9.52
CA HIS A 41 3.77 -15.30 -9.02
C HIS A 41 2.90 -14.08 -8.76
N VAL A 42 3.19 -13.36 -7.67
CA VAL A 42 2.50 -12.10 -7.37
C VAL A 42 2.98 -11.02 -8.33
N VAL A 43 2.07 -10.48 -9.14
CA VAL A 43 2.34 -9.36 -10.03
C VAL A 43 2.17 -8.05 -9.28
N LYS A 44 1.02 -7.90 -8.60
CA LYS A 44 0.63 -6.70 -7.82
C LYS A 44 -0.22 -7.11 -6.64
N ALA A 45 0.01 -6.51 -5.47
CA ALA A 45 -0.79 -6.74 -4.27
C ALA A 45 -0.81 -5.50 -3.37
N PRO A 46 -1.85 -5.33 -2.52
CA PRO A 46 -1.85 -4.32 -1.47
C PRO A 46 -0.84 -4.67 -0.35
N THR A 47 -0.49 -3.68 0.48
CA THR A 47 0.27 -3.88 1.72
C THR A 47 -0.50 -4.76 2.71
N ARG A 48 0.16 -5.17 3.80
CA ARG A 48 -0.42 -6.02 4.83
C ARG A 48 -1.73 -5.43 5.38
N GLU A 49 -1.72 -4.15 5.69
CA GLU A 49 -2.80 -3.41 6.35
C GLU A 49 -4.00 -3.19 5.42
N CYS A 50 -3.76 -3.14 4.11
CA CYS A 50 -4.81 -2.92 3.12
C CYS A 50 -5.46 -4.24 2.67
N SER A 51 -6.78 -4.18 2.43
CA SER A 51 -7.50 -5.21 1.69
C SER A 51 -7.51 -4.88 0.18
N GLY A 52 -7.90 -5.84 -0.64
CA GLY A 52 -8.23 -5.57 -2.04
C GLY A 52 -7.57 -6.53 -3.03
N LEU A 53 -7.59 -6.14 -4.30
CA LEU A 53 -7.22 -7.00 -5.42
C LEU A 53 -5.72 -7.31 -5.43
N VAL A 54 -5.42 -8.60 -5.58
CA VAL A 54 -4.10 -9.13 -5.87
C VAL A 54 -4.13 -9.77 -7.25
N LEU A 55 -3.16 -9.37 -8.08
CA LEU A 55 -2.94 -9.94 -9.41
C LEU A 55 -1.83 -10.98 -9.32
N LEU A 56 -2.14 -12.21 -9.76
CA LEU A 56 -1.23 -13.33 -9.86
C LEU A 56 -1.10 -13.77 -11.32
N SER A 57 0.10 -14.18 -11.73
CA SER A 57 0.35 -14.71 -13.07
C SER A 57 1.14 -16.00 -12.99
N GLY A 58 0.75 -16.98 -13.82
CA GLY A 58 1.53 -18.21 -14.03
C GLY A 58 2.61 -18.07 -15.12
N CYS A 59 2.74 -16.90 -15.74
CA CYS A 59 3.57 -16.67 -16.90
C CYS A 59 4.48 -15.45 -16.68
N HIS A 60 5.79 -15.66 -16.74
CA HIS A 60 6.79 -14.60 -16.56
C HIS A 60 6.58 -13.43 -17.52
N ARG A 61 6.39 -13.71 -18.81
CA ARG A 61 6.15 -12.69 -19.83
C ARG A 61 4.93 -11.81 -19.51
N THR A 62 3.82 -12.40 -19.07
CA THR A 62 2.63 -11.64 -18.68
C THR A 62 2.86 -10.82 -17.40
N THR A 63 3.65 -11.33 -16.45
CA THR A 63 4.08 -10.57 -15.27
C THR A 63 4.86 -9.33 -15.67
N GLU A 64 5.87 -9.48 -16.54
CA GLU A 64 6.71 -8.37 -17.03
C GLU A 64 5.89 -7.35 -17.81
N GLU A 65 5.02 -7.80 -18.73
CA GLU A 65 4.14 -6.93 -19.53
C GLU A 65 3.26 -6.05 -18.62
N ILE A 66 2.68 -6.63 -17.56
CA ILE A 66 1.85 -5.89 -16.60
C ILE A 66 2.69 -4.93 -15.76
N GLN A 67 3.85 -5.37 -15.24
CA GLN A 67 4.75 -4.50 -14.48
C GLN A 67 5.22 -3.30 -15.32
N GLN A 68 5.52 -3.54 -16.60
CA GLN A 68 5.89 -2.51 -17.55
C GLN A 68 4.73 -1.57 -17.86
N PHE A 69 3.51 -2.10 -18.04
CA PHE A 69 2.30 -1.29 -18.23
C PHE A 69 2.13 -0.27 -17.12
N PHE A 70 2.15 -0.71 -15.86
CA PHE A 70 2.00 0.21 -14.75
C PHE A 70 3.17 1.20 -14.63
N THR A 71 4.39 0.75 -14.89
CA THR A 71 5.58 1.63 -14.90
C THR A 71 5.44 2.72 -15.95
N ASN A 72 4.99 2.38 -17.16
CA ASN A 72 4.76 3.31 -18.26
C ASN A 72 3.58 4.25 -17.98
N ALA A 73 2.47 3.73 -17.46
CA ALA A 73 1.31 4.52 -17.04
C ALA A 73 1.74 5.61 -16.06
N ARG A 74 2.53 5.24 -15.04
CA ARG A 74 3.04 6.20 -14.06
C ARG A 74 3.92 7.29 -14.67
N ARG A 75 4.82 6.93 -15.61
CA ARG A 75 5.65 7.92 -16.33
C ARG A 75 4.82 8.92 -17.11
N ARG A 76 3.60 8.54 -17.51
CA ARG A 76 2.63 9.39 -18.21
C ARG A 76 1.65 10.10 -17.26
N GLY A 77 1.84 10.01 -15.94
CA GLY A 77 0.91 10.56 -14.95
C GLY A 77 -0.42 9.79 -14.83
N GLN A 78 -0.48 8.56 -15.33
CA GLN A 78 -1.66 7.71 -15.27
C GLN A 78 -1.55 6.74 -14.10
N TYR A 79 -2.61 6.64 -13.31
CA TYR A 79 -2.69 5.81 -12.11
C TYR A 79 -3.85 4.80 -12.26
N PRO A 80 -3.61 3.65 -12.90
CA PRO A 80 -4.67 2.70 -13.26
C PRO A 80 -5.21 1.87 -12.07
N ALA A 81 -4.81 2.19 -10.84
CA ALA A 81 -5.29 1.53 -9.62
C ALA A 81 -6.19 2.49 -8.83
N THR A 82 -7.39 2.03 -8.50
CA THR A 82 -8.36 2.78 -7.69
C THR A 82 -8.41 2.20 -6.29
N TYR A 83 -8.42 3.08 -5.30
CA TYR A 83 -8.48 2.73 -3.88
C TYR A 83 -9.63 3.48 -3.22
N LEU A 84 -10.23 2.85 -2.21
CA LEU A 84 -11.20 3.48 -1.34
C LEU A 84 -10.63 3.53 0.08
N ALA A 85 -10.76 4.68 0.72
CA ALA A 85 -10.32 4.90 2.09
C ALA A 85 -11.36 5.71 2.85
N VAL A 86 -11.53 5.39 4.13
CA VAL A 86 -12.26 6.23 5.07
C VAL A 86 -11.24 7.12 5.77
N THR A 87 -11.47 8.43 5.83
CA THR A 87 -10.55 9.39 6.45
C THR A 87 -11.06 9.86 7.81
N VAL A 88 -10.13 10.21 8.71
CA VAL A 88 -10.47 10.98 9.91
C VAL A 88 -10.51 12.46 9.52
N GLY A 89 -11.72 13.02 9.48
CA GLY A 89 -11.95 14.36 8.96
C GLY A 89 -12.34 14.36 7.48
N VAL A 90 -12.72 15.53 6.98
CA VAL A 90 -13.15 15.75 5.59
C VAL A 90 -12.06 16.57 4.89
N PRO A 91 -11.54 16.12 3.74
CA PRO A 91 -10.61 16.92 2.94
C PRO A 91 -11.20 18.30 2.64
N ALA A 92 -10.35 19.33 2.65
CA ALA A 92 -10.79 20.70 2.37
C ALA A 92 -11.45 20.83 0.99
N GLU A 93 -10.92 20.10 0.00
CA GLU A 93 -11.47 20.00 -1.35
C GLU A 93 -12.03 18.61 -1.59
N ALA A 94 -13.21 18.52 -2.21
CA ALA A 94 -13.85 17.24 -2.53
C ALA A 94 -13.11 16.44 -3.61
N GLU A 95 -12.40 17.14 -4.50
CA GLU A 95 -11.62 16.56 -5.58
C GLU A 95 -10.30 17.34 -5.76
N GLY A 96 -9.25 16.64 -6.17
CA GLY A 96 -7.95 17.26 -6.40
C GLY A 96 -6.86 16.24 -6.72
N GLU A 97 -5.66 16.72 -7.03
CA GLU A 97 -4.50 15.89 -7.32
C GLU A 97 -3.35 16.19 -6.35
N ILE A 98 -2.80 15.14 -5.74
CA ILE A 98 -1.66 15.25 -4.83
C ILE A 98 -0.38 14.88 -5.59
N ARG A 99 0.40 15.90 -5.98
CA ARG A 99 1.68 15.74 -6.70
C ARG A 99 2.89 15.86 -5.77
N THR A 100 2.89 15.08 -4.68
CA THR A 100 4.04 15.04 -3.76
C THR A 100 4.89 13.82 -4.05
N GLY A 101 6.12 14.07 -4.54
CA GLY A 101 7.15 13.06 -4.67
C GLY A 101 7.55 12.52 -3.30
N LEU A 102 7.84 11.23 -3.22
CA LEU A 102 8.16 10.59 -1.97
C LEU A 102 9.62 9.99 -2.03
N CYS A 103 10.47 10.02 -0.97
CA CYS A 103 11.78 9.30 -0.70
C CYS A 103 11.83 8.44 0.62
N TRP A 104 12.28 7.17 0.62
CA TRP A 104 12.34 6.34 1.86
C TRP A 104 13.50 6.81 2.74
N GLN A 105 13.27 6.95 4.05
CA GLN A 105 14.31 7.28 5.02
C GLN A 105 14.19 6.36 6.24
N GLN A 106 15.28 5.67 6.57
CA GLN A 106 15.41 4.96 7.85
C GLN A 106 15.99 5.91 8.89
N GLN A 107 15.37 5.95 10.07
CA GLN A 107 15.90 6.66 11.23
C GLN A 107 15.75 5.77 12.47
N GLY A 108 16.85 5.16 12.92
CA GLY A 108 16.84 4.19 14.03
C GLY A 108 16.02 2.93 13.72
N ASP A 109 15.24 2.45 14.71
CA ASP A 109 14.35 1.28 14.59
C ASP A 109 13.02 1.59 13.86
N THR A 110 12.75 2.85 13.50
CA THR A 110 11.48 3.24 12.87
C THR A 110 11.68 3.43 11.37
N THR A 111 10.96 2.65 10.56
CA THR A 111 10.92 2.82 9.11
C THR A 111 9.93 3.91 8.74
N MET A 112 10.42 5.03 8.22
CA MET A 112 9.57 6.14 7.78
C MET A 112 9.51 6.24 6.25
N VAL A 113 8.28 6.33 5.76
CA VAL A 113 8.00 6.61 4.35
C VAL A 113 7.94 8.12 4.20
N ARG A 114 9.06 8.72 3.79
CA ARG A 114 8.95 9.94 2.99
C ARG A 114 8.82 9.58 1.50
N GLY A 115 8.83 8.28 1.07
CA GLY A 115 8.45 7.45 -0.14
C GLY A 115 9.31 7.22 -1.42
N CYS A 116 8.76 6.90 -2.59
CA CYS A 116 9.45 6.34 -3.80
C CYS A 116 10.93 5.86 -3.77
N ARG A 117 11.08 4.54 -3.58
CA ARG A 117 11.19 3.60 -4.72
C ARG A 117 10.51 2.29 -4.29
N GLY A 118 9.48 1.86 -5.04
CA GLY A 118 9.08 0.45 -5.06
C GLY A 118 7.75 0.05 -4.43
N ASP A 119 7.17 0.79 -3.47
CA ASP A 119 5.90 0.39 -2.86
C ASP A 119 4.75 1.34 -3.22
N TRP A 120 3.63 0.73 -3.62
CA TRP A 120 2.51 1.33 -4.32
C TRP A 120 1.32 1.48 -3.38
N ALA A 121 1.27 0.62 -2.36
CA ALA A 121 0.17 0.60 -1.41
C ALA A 121 0.38 1.54 -0.23
N SER A 122 1.63 1.95 0.07
CA SER A 122 1.92 2.93 1.12
C SER A 122 1.77 4.40 0.67
N GLN A 123 1.54 4.68 -0.61
CA GLN A 123 1.41 6.06 -1.09
C GLN A 123 0.13 6.74 -0.60
N LEU A 124 -1.01 6.05 -0.64
CA LEU A 124 -2.31 6.62 -0.30
C LEU A 124 -2.39 7.05 1.18
N PRO A 125 -2.03 6.21 2.18
CA PRO A 125 -2.09 6.62 3.59
C PRO A 125 -1.20 7.85 3.90
N VAL A 126 -0.01 7.93 3.29
CA VAL A 126 0.90 9.07 3.43
C VAL A 126 0.29 10.34 2.82
N HIS A 127 -0.26 10.25 1.61
CA HIS A 127 -0.87 11.39 0.93
C HIS A 127 -2.10 11.93 1.68
N LEU A 128 -2.96 11.05 2.21
CA LEU A 128 -4.09 11.42 3.05
C LEU A 128 -3.65 12.12 4.35
N THR A 129 -2.56 11.66 4.95
CA THR A 129 -1.92 12.33 6.10
C THR A 129 -1.42 13.73 5.76
N LEU A 130 -0.84 13.95 4.57
CA LEU A 130 -0.41 15.27 4.11
C LEU A 130 -1.58 16.24 3.90
N LEU A 131 -2.77 15.71 3.60
CA LEU A 131 -4.03 16.47 3.55
C LEU A 131 -4.67 16.68 4.93
N LEU A 132 -3.98 16.33 6.02
CA LEU A 132 -4.50 16.37 7.40
C LEU A 132 -5.74 15.49 7.65
N CYS A 133 -6.00 14.55 6.74
CA CYS A 133 -7.15 13.65 6.76
C CYS A 133 -6.66 12.19 6.73
N PRO A 134 -5.95 11.71 7.77
CA PRO A 134 -5.32 10.40 7.74
C PRO A 134 -6.37 9.30 7.59
N ALA A 135 -5.98 8.19 6.96
CA ALA A 135 -6.88 7.04 6.82
C ALA A 135 -7.25 6.49 8.21
N LEU A 136 -8.53 6.11 8.38
CA LEU A 136 -9.01 5.52 9.61
C LEU A 136 -8.28 4.19 9.87
N GLY A 137 -7.70 4.04 11.06
CA GLY A 137 -6.89 2.88 11.42
C GLY A 137 -5.43 2.94 10.94
N ASP A 138 -4.99 4.03 10.29
CA ASP A 138 -3.59 4.23 9.93
C ASP A 138 -2.77 4.57 11.18
N HIS A 139 -2.15 3.57 11.80
CA HIS A 139 -1.32 3.80 12.98
C HIS A 139 0.07 4.34 12.65
N GLN A 140 0.54 4.16 11.41
CA GLN A 140 1.91 4.48 11.02
C GLN A 140 2.08 5.97 10.68
N HIS A 141 1.09 6.57 10.00
CA HIS A 141 1.19 7.95 9.55
C HIS A 141 0.24 8.91 10.28
N SER A 142 -0.86 8.42 10.87
CA SER A 142 -1.82 9.32 11.55
C SER A 142 -1.25 10.05 12.76
N SER A 143 -0.19 9.53 13.41
CA SER A 143 0.48 10.20 14.52
C SER A 143 1.08 11.55 14.13
N ARG A 144 1.28 11.79 12.83
CA ARG A 144 1.76 13.05 12.29
C ARG A 144 0.69 14.13 12.23
N VAL A 145 -0.59 13.80 12.40
CA VAL A 145 -1.66 14.80 12.41
C VAL A 145 -2.01 15.13 13.85
N GLY A 146 -1.42 16.22 14.35
CA GLY A 146 -1.74 16.80 15.65
C GLY A 146 -2.98 17.70 15.59
N LYS A 147 -3.47 18.13 16.75
CA LYS A 147 -4.54 19.14 16.85
C LYS A 147 -4.17 20.23 17.84
N VAL A 148 -4.31 21.49 17.45
CA VAL A 148 -4.24 22.66 18.34
C VAL A 148 -5.61 23.33 18.32
N LEU A 149 -6.27 23.42 19.47
CA LEU A 149 -7.62 24.00 19.59
C LEU A 149 -8.65 23.37 18.62
N GLY A 150 -8.51 22.08 18.34
CA GLY A 150 -9.39 21.35 17.40
C GLY A 150 -9.01 21.49 15.92
N VAL A 151 -8.08 22.39 15.58
CA VAL A 151 -7.56 22.58 14.23
C VAL A 151 -6.42 21.58 13.96
N PRO A 152 -6.50 20.75 12.91
CA PRO A 152 -5.44 19.80 12.61
C PRO A 152 -4.20 20.51 12.05
N PHE A 153 -3.02 19.98 12.38
CA PHE A 153 -1.75 20.44 11.81
C PHE A 153 -0.80 19.27 11.59
N LEU A 154 0.13 19.42 10.65
CA LEU A 154 1.10 18.37 10.33
C LEU A 154 2.35 18.53 11.19
N LEU A 155 2.66 17.52 11.98
CA LEU A 155 3.92 17.40 12.70
C LEU A 155 5.06 17.04 11.72
N PRO A 156 6.23 17.68 11.89
CA PRO A 156 7.43 17.22 11.23
C PRO A 156 7.73 15.78 11.70
N PRO A 157 8.27 14.91 10.83
CA PRO A 157 8.44 13.49 11.13
C PRO A 157 9.20 13.22 12.43
N GLU A 158 10.13 14.10 12.79
CA GLU A 158 11.00 13.99 13.96
C GLU A 158 10.26 14.28 15.28
N ALA A 159 9.12 14.96 15.20
CA ALA A 159 8.29 15.31 16.36
C ALA A 159 7.06 14.39 16.52
N ALA A 160 6.85 13.45 15.60
CA ALA A 160 5.68 12.57 15.64
C ALA A 160 5.88 11.44 16.68
N PRO A 161 4.93 11.24 17.61
CA PRO A 161 5.03 10.18 18.60
C PRO A 161 4.90 8.79 17.95
N THR A 162 5.70 7.83 18.41
CA THR A 162 5.56 6.42 18.05
C THR A 162 4.30 5.87 18.72
N ARG A 163 3.28 5.52 17.92
CA ARG A 163 2.01 5.03 18.44
C ARG A 163 2.01 3.51 18.41
N THR A 164 2.11 2.88 19.58
CA THR A 164 1.86 1.45 19.77
C THR A 164 0.35 1.19 19.95
N GLN A 165 -0.12 0.02 19.51
CA GLN A 165 -1.52 -0.40 19.71
C GLN A 165 -1.88 -0.39 21.20
N VAL A 166 -3.08 0.07 21.51
CA VAL A 166 -3.74 -0.10 22.82
C VAL A 166 -4.75 -1.23 22.68
#